data_AF-A0A5C7YBV1-F1
#
_entry.id   AF-A0A5C7YBV1-F1
#
_cell.length_a   1.000
_cell.length_b   1.000
_cell.length_c   1.000
_cell.angle_alpha   90.00
_cell.angle_beta   90.00
_cell.angle_gamma   90.00
#
_symmetry.space_group_name_H-M   'P 1'
#
loop_
_entity.id
_entity.type
_entity.pdbx_description
1 polymer ?
#
loop_
_entity_poly.entity_id
_entity_poly.type
_entity_poly.pdbx_seq_one_letter_code
_entity_poly.pdbx_strand_id
1 'polypeptide(L)'
;SYLQDPITIEVARSNATASTVEQHFYRVDDDDKRQTLKQIVKERGVTQAFVFVNSKLGCARLARSLEREGLKTTALHGDKSQDERLKALEAFKKGEVNLLVCTDVAARGLDIKDVPAVFNFDVPFNAEDYVHRIGRTGRAGASGLAVTLVAPSDTRLVGDIEKLIKKKIDVESIELDSERPRGRYNDSPRGRRDEDPRDVLDTPREPRERRGFRPAPVPRDPFFDKPYEASSAEAPPVWESQRPAPRQGVSANIKTKRKVAALFKPGE
;
A
#
# COMPACT_ATOMS: atom_id res chain seq x y z
N SER A 1 32.53 -25.25 27.39
CA SER A 1 32.32 -24.54 26.12
C SER A 1 31.57 -25.47 25.18
N TYR A 2 30.37 -25.11 24.74
CA TYR A 2 29.46 -26.03 24.01
C TYR A 2 29.70 -26.10 22.50
N LEU A 3 30.60 -25.28 21.95
CA LEU A 3 30.85 -25.18 20.51
C LEU A 3 32.36 -25.24 20.25
N GLN A 4 32.77 -25.99 19.24
CA GLN A 4 34.15 -26.08 18.74
C GLN A 4 34.14 -25.56 17.29
N ASP A 5 34.89 -24.49 17.02
CA ASP A 5 35.05 -23.83 15.72
C ASP A 5 33.73 -23.59 14.93
N PRO A 6 32.76 -22.82 15.49
CA PRO A 6 31.51 -22.55 14.80
C PRO A 6 31.68 -21.54 13.67
N ILE A 7 30.96 -21.74 12.58
CA ILE A 7 30.78 -20.70 11.56
C ILE A 7 29.89 -19.60 12.16
N THR A 8 30.39 -18.38 12.20
CA THR A 8 29.62 -17.22 12.68
C THR A 8 28.75 -16.71 11.54
N ILE A 9 27.43 -16.76 11.74
CA ILE A 9 26.46 -16.19 10.81
C ILE A 9 25.87 -14.96 11.49
N GLU A 10 26.32 -13.80 11.04
CA GLU A 10 25.75 -12.52 11.45
C GLU A 10 24.61 -12.17 10.50
N VAL A 11 23.40 -12.09 11.05
CA VAL A 11 22.24 -11.60 10.32
C VAL A 11 22.17 -10.11 10.60
N ALA A 12 22.18 -9.28 9.56
CA ALA A 12 21.99 -7.84 9.70
C ALA A 12 20.78 -7.55 10.60
N ARG A 13 20.86 -6.51 11.44
CA ARG A 13 19.72 -6.05 12.24
C ARG A 13 18.50 -5.93 11.33
N SER A 14 17.35 -6.37 11.82
CA SER A 14 16.07 -6.38 11.10
C SER A 14 15.69 -5.04 10.45
N ASN A 15 16.29 -3.94 10.93
CA ASN A 15 15.98 -2.57 10.52
C ASN A 15 17.13 -1.89 9.75
N ALA A 16 18.16 -2.62 9.31
CA ALA A 16 19.23 -2.05 8.50
C ALA A 16 18.77 -1.85 7.05
N THR A 17 18.97 -0.65 6.51
CA THR A 17 18.77 -0.38 5.09
C THR A 17 19.83 -1.12 4.27
N ALA A 18 19.43 -1.73 3.14
CA ALA A 18 20.38 -2.38 2.26
C ALA A 18 21.36 -1.34 1.72
N SER A 19 22.67 -1.59 1.84
CA SER A 19 23.72 -0.67 1.39
C SER A 19 23.70 -0.39 -0.11
N THR A 20 23.03 -1.25 -0.88
CA THR A 20 22.88 -1.17 -2.34
C THR A 20 21.71 -0.28 -2.80
N VAL A 21 20.92 0.27 -1.86
CA VAL A 21 19.77 1.13 -2.19
C VAL A 21 20.15 2.60 -2.08
N GLU A 22 20.16 3.27 -3.22
CA GLU A 22 20.29 4.73 -3.34
C GLU A 22 19.00 5.38 -2.82
N GLN A 23 19.14 6.33 -1.89
CA GLN A 23 18.01 6.93 -1.17
C GLN A 23 17.99 8.44 -1.42
N HIS A 24 16.92 8.95 -2.02
CA HIS A 24 16.69 10.38 -2.23
C HIS A 24 15.43 10.85 -1.48
N PHE A 25 15.51 12.06 -0.94
CA PHE A 25 14.38 12.72 -0.31
C PHE A 25 14.18 14.06 -0.99
N TYR A 26 13.02 14.24 -1.62
CA TYR A 26 12.67 15.49 -2.30
C TYR A 26 11.65 16.25 -1.48
N ARG A 27 11.92 17.53 -1.20
CA ARG A 27 10.93 18.44 -0.63
C ARG A 27 9.92 18.83 -1.71
N VAL A 28 8.65 18.53 -1.48
CA VAL A 28 7.57 18.73 -2.45
C VAL A 28 6.27 19.09 -1.73
N ASP A 29 5.54 20.09 -2.22
CA ASP A 29 4.20 20.39 -1.73
C ASP A 29 3.19 19.30 -2.15
N ASP A 30 2.14 19.08 -1.36
CA ASP A 30 1.22 17.95 -1.57
C ASP A 30 0.57 17.94 -2.97
N ASP A 31 0.24 19.12 -3.50
CA ASP A 31 -0.36 19.28 -4.84
C ASP A 31 0.61 18.90 -5.97
N ASP A 32 1.91 19.05 -5.73
CA ASP A 32 2.97 18.88 -6.71
C ASP A 32 3.60 17.46 -6.67
N LYS A 33 3.31 16.65 -5.64
CA LYS A 33 3.82 15.27 -5.50
C LYS A 33 3.54 14.39 -6.71
N ARG A 34 2.36 14.52 -7.31
CA ARG A 34 1.98 13.72 -8.50
C ARG A 34 2.84 14.06 -9.72
N GLN A 35 3.04 15.35 -9.98
CA GLN A 35 3.88 15.80 -11.11
C GLN A 35 5.34 15.41 -10.86
N THR A 36 5.83 15.58 -9.63
CA THR A 36 7.17 15.17 -9.23
C THR A 36 7.42 13.68 -9.48
N LEU A 37 6.51 12.81 -9.03
CA LEU A 37 6.61 11.37 -9.26
C LEU A 37 6.77 11.06 -10.76
N LYS A 38 5.93 11.67 -11.59
CA LYS A 38 5.96 11.47 -13.05
C LYS A 38 7.27 11.95 -13.67
N GLN A 39 7.74 13.13 -13.28
CA GLN A 39 9.00 13.69 -13.75
C GLN A 39 10.17 12.76 -13.42
N ILE A 40 10.28 12.30 -12.16
CA ILE A 40 11.35 11.40 -11.74
C ILE A 40 11.27 10.04 -12.46
N VAL A 41 10.07 9.47 -12.63
CA VAL A 41 9.88 8.22 -13.38
C VAL A 41 10.39 8.37 -14.82
N LYS A 42 10.14 9.51 -15.46
CA LYS A 42 10.58 9.80 -16.84
C LYS A 42 12.08 10.05 -16.92
N GLU A 43 12.64 10.92 -16.08
CA GLU A 43 14.05 11.32 -16.09
C GLU A 43 14.99 10.16 -15.75
N ARG A 44 14.61 9.35 -14.74
CA ARG A 44 15.40 8.19 -14.31
C ARG A 44 15.13 6.94 -15.16
N GLY A 45 14.24 7.01 -16.15
CA GLY A 45 13.91 5.88 -17.02
C GLY A 45 13.35 4.67 -16.27
N VAL A 46 12.55 4.90 -15.23
CA VAL A 46 12.08 3.82 -14.35
C VAL A 46 11.08 2.93 -15.10
N THR A 47 11.45 1.66 -15.26
CA THR A 47 10.64 0.67 -15.98
C THR A 47 9.51 0.11 -15.12
N GLN A 48 9.80 -0.23 -13.86
CA GLN A 48 8.81 -0.72 -12.90
C GLN A 48 9.08 -0.19 -11.48
N ALA A 49 8.04 0.13 -10.73
CA ALA A 49 8.19 0.57 -9.35
C ALA A 49 6.98 0.29 -8.46
N PHE A 50 7.24 0.18 -7.16
CA PHE A 50 6.21 0.34 -6.14
C PHE A 50 6.05 1.81 -5.78
N VAL A 51 4.80 2.26 -5.64
CA VAL A 51 4.47 3.61 -5.18
C VAL A 51 3.65 3.49 -3.90
N PHE A 52 4.26 3.75 -2.76
CA PHE A 52 3.63 3.63 -1.46
C PHE A 52 2.89 4.90 -1.06
N VAL A 53 1.67 4.69 -0.59
CA VAL A 53 0.78 5.72 -0.03
C VAL A 53 0.23 5.26 1.31
N ASN A 54 -0.14 6.21 2.17
CA ASN A 54 -0.56 5.91 3.55
C ASN A 54 -2.04 5.54 3.67
N SER A 55 -2.87 5.85 2.66
CA SER A 55 -4.31 5.61 2.71
C SER A 55 -4.84 4.84 1.49
N LYS A 56 -5.85 3.99 1.74
CA LYS A 56 -6.54 3.22 0.69
C LYS A 56 -7.23 4.11 -0.34
N LEU A 57 -7.82 5.23 0.11
CA LEU A 57 -8.47 6.20 -0.76
C LEU A 57 -7.44 6.96 -1.61
N GLY A 58 -6.31 7.36 -1.00
CA GLY A 58 -5.18 7.95 -1.71
C GLY A 58 -4.64 7.01 -2.78
N CYS A 59 -4.49 5.73 -2.47
CA CYS A 59 -4.06 4.69 -3.41
C CYS A 59 -4.95 4.63 -4.65
N ALA A 60 -6.26 4.53 -4.46
CA ALA A 60 -7.21 4.46 -5.56
C ALA A 60 -7.32 5.79 -6.35
N ARG A 61 -7.12 6.94 -5.71
CA ARG A 61 -7.12 8.25 -6.37
C ARG A 61 -5.86 8.47 -7.20
N LEU A 62 -4.70 8.16 -6.64
CA LEU A 62 -3.40 8.31 -7.30
C LEU A 62 -3.31 7.41 -8.53
N ALA A 63 -3.60 6.11 -8.40
CA ALA A 63 -3.57 5.17 -9.52
C ALA A 63 -4.46 5.63 -10.68
N ARG A 64 -5.73 6.01 -10.41
CA ARG A 64 -6.64 6.53 -11.44
C ARG A 64 -6.12 7.83 -12.09
N SER A 65 -5.44 8.68 -11.32
CA SER A 65 -4.90 9.93 -11.86
C SER A 65 -3.71 9.66 -12.79
N LEU A 66 -2.78 8.79 -12.36
CA LEU A 66 -1.62 8.39 -13.17
C LEU A 66 -2.05 7.65 -14.44
N GLU A 67 -3.07 6.79 -14.35
CA GLU A 67 -3.67 6.09 -15.50
C GLU A 67 -4.24 7.06 -16.54
N ARG A 68 -4.97 8.11 -16.10
CA ARG A 68 -5.47 9.17 -16.99
C ARG A 68 -4.36 9.97 -17.66
N GLU A 69 -3.22 10.09 -17.00
CA GLU A 69 -2.03 10.74 -17.54
C GLU A 69 -1.21 9.81 -18.47
N GLY A 70 -1.71 8.61 -18.76
CA GLY A 70 -1.12 7.66 -19.72
C GLY A 70 -0.10 6.70 -19.11
N LEU A 71 0.08 6.70 -17.80
CA LEU A 71 0.97 5.75 -17.13
C LEU A 71 0.27 4.41 -16.89
N LYS A 72 0.98 3.31 -17.15
CA LYS A 72 0.49 1.95 -16.87
C LYS A 72 0.57 1.71 -15.35
N THR A 73 -0.53 1.95 -14.65
CA THR A 73 -0.56 1.85 -13.18
C THR A 73 -1.74 1.02 -12.69
N THR A 74 -1.62 0.42 -11.51
CA THR A 74 -2.75 -0.22 -10.84
C THR A 74 -2.68 0.00 -9.33
N ALA A 75 -3.82 -0.10 -8.65
CA ALA A 75 -3.94 0.14 -7.21
C ALA A 75 -4.07 -1.18 -6.44
N LEU A 76 -3.33 -1.30 -5.34
CA LEU A 76 -3.36 -2.46 -4.45
C LEU A 76 -3.52 -2.01 -2.99
N HIS A 77 -4.73 -2.18 -2.47
CA HIS A 77 -5.10 -1.76 -1.11
C HIS A 77 -6.10 -2.73 -0.48
N GLY A 78 -6.42 -2.54 0.81
CA GLY A 78 -7.28 -3.46 1.58
C GLY A 78 -8.72 -3.62 1.06
N ASP A 79 -9.28 -2.59 0.42
CA ASP A 79 -10.64 -2.68 -0.15
C ASP A 79 -10.72 -3.48 -1.47
N LYS A 80 -9.60 -3.99 -2.00
CA LYS A 80 -9.59 -4.85 -3.19
C LYS A 80 -9.94 -6.28 -2.81
N SER A 81 -10.77 -6.93 -3.64
CA SER A 81 -11.03 -8.37 -3.48
C SER A 81 -9.76 -9.19 -3.69
N GLN A 82 -9.69 -10.39 -3.14
CA GLN A 82 -8.51 -11.25 -3.31
C GLN A 82 -8.19 -11.50 -4.79
N ASP A 83 -9.22 -11.72 -5.62
CA ASP A 83 -9.06 -11.92 -7.06
C ASP A 83 -8.51 -10.67 -7.76
N GLU A 84 -8.98 -9.48 -7.39
CA GLU A 84 -8.44 -8.23 -7.92
C GLU A 84 -6.98 -8.04 -7.51
N ARG A 85 -6.63 -8.39 -6.26
CA ARG A 85 -5.24 -8.34 -5.79
C ARG A 85 -4.35 -9.27 -6.60
N LEU A 86 -4.77 -10.51 -6.84
CA LEU A 86 -4.02 -11.47 -7.64
C LEU A 86 -3.84 -11.00 -9.09
N LYS A 87 -4.90 -10.48 -9.72
CA LYS A 87 -4.84 -9.92 -11.09
C LYS A 87 -3.87 -8.74 -11.19
N ALA A 88 -3.93 -7.80 -10.23
CA ALA A 88 -3.02 -6.67 -10.19
C ALA A 88 -1.55 -7.10 -10.05
N LEU A 89 -1.30 -8.11 -9.21
CA LEU A 89 0.03 -8.66 -9.02
C LEU A 89 0.53 -9.42 -10.24
N GLU A 90 -0.32 -10.21 -10.90
CA GLU A 90 0.03 -10.89 -12.15
C GLU A 90 0.34 -9.89 -13.26
N ALA A 91 -0.49 -8.86 -13.45
CA ALA A 91 -0.26 -7.83 -14.46
C ALA A 91 1.06 -7.08 -14.21
N PHE A 92 1.39 -6.81 -12.94
CA PHE A 92 2.68 -6.22 -12.58
C PHE A 92 3.84 -7.18 -12.84
N LYS A 93 3.72 -8.46 -12.47
CA LYS A 93 4.75 -9.49 -12.74
C LYS A 93 5.01 -9.69 -14.23
N LYS A 94 3.98 -9.56 -15.08
CA LYS A 94 4.08 -9.66 -16.54
C LYS A 94 4.65 -8.40 -17.20
N GLY A 95 4.84 -7.31 -16.47
CA GLY A 95 5.26 -6.02 -17.03
C GLY A 95 4.15 -5.28 -17.80
N GLU A 96 2.89 -5.72 -17.68
CA GLU A 96 1.74 -5.01 -18.24
C GLU A 96 1.44 -3.72 -17.46
N VAL A 97 1.79 -3.71 -16.17
CA VAL A 97 1.74 -2.55 -15.29
C VAL A 97 3.16 -2.16 -14.87
N ASN A 98 3.46 -0.87 -15.01
CA ASN A 98 4.77 -0.32 -14.65
C ASN A 98 4.78 0.17 -13.20
N LEU A 99 3.72 0.84 -12.74
CA LEU A 99 3.66 1.39 -11.38
C LEU A 99 2.56 0.68 -10.57
N LEU A 100 2.95 0.00 -9.51
CA LEU A 100 1.99 -0.57 -8.55
C LEU A 100 1.85 0.39 -7.37
N VAL A 101 0.74 1.12 -7.33
CA VAL A 101 0.40 2.00 -6.20
C VAL A 101 -0.19 1.15 -5.09
N CYS A 102 0.37 1.21 -3.87
CA CYS A 102 -0.05 0.33 -2.80
C CYS A 102 0.05 0.95 -1.40
N THR A 103 -0.64 0.33 -0.44
CA THR A 103 -0.47 0.59 0.99
C THR A 103 0.41 -0.48 1.64
N ASP A 104 1.02 -0.17 2.79
CA ASP A 104 1.91 -1.11 3.50
C ASP A 104 1.25 -2.46 3.79
N VAL A 105 0.02 -2.43 4.28
CA VAL A 105 -0.74 -3.64 4.62
C VAL A 105 -0.98 -4.51 3.37
N ALA A 106 -1.26 -3.89 2.23
CA ALA A 106 -1.54 -4.61 1.01
C ALA A 106 -0.26 -5.16 0.33
N ALA A 107 0.88 -4.50 0.57
CA ALA A 107 2.19 -4.88 0.06
C ALA A 107 2.93 -5.92 0.91
N ARG A 108 2.52 -6.12 2.16
CA ARG A 108 3.04 -7.20 3.01
C ARG A 108 2.61 -8.57 2.47
N GLY A 109 3.54 -9.52 2.46
CA GLY A 109 3.29 -10.87 1.94
C GLY A 109 3.25 -11.00 0.42
N LEU A 110 3.52 -9.92 -0.33
CA LEU A 110 3.68 -10.02 -1.78
C LEU A 110 4.98 -10.75 -2.14
N ASP A 111 4.84 -11.80 -2.93
CA ASP A 111 5.97 -12.52 -3.56
C ASP A 111 6.39 -11.82 -4.87
N ILE A 112 6.62 -10.52 -4.77
CA ILE A 112 7.31 -9.73 -5.80
C ILE A 112 8.55 -9.20 -5.11
N LYS A 113 9.62 -9.92 -5.33
CA LYS A 113 10.92 -9.67 -4.72
C LYS A 113 11.72 -8.97 -5.80
N ASP A 114 12.13 -7.73 -5.51
CA ASP A 114 13.10 -6.95 -6.30
C ASP A 114 12.50 -6.18 -7.49
N VAL A 115 12.06 -4.95 -7.22
CA VAL A 115 11.76 -3.95 -8.25
C VAL A 115 12.93 -2.97 -8.38
N PRO A 116 13.18 -2.36 -9.55
CA PRO A 116 14.31 -1.44 -9.71
C PRO A 116 14.15 -0.14 -8.92
N ALA A 117 12.91 0.29 -8.65
CA ALA A 117 12.66 1.49 -7.87
C ALA A 117 11.47 1.36 -6.91
N VAL A 118 11.55 2.12 -5.82
CA VAL A 118 10.48 2.31 -4.82
C VAL A 118 10.28 3.80 -4.61
N PHE A 119 9.03 4.24 -4.70
CA PHE A 119 8.62 5.60 -4.39
C PHE A 119 7.77 5.60 -3.12
N ASN A 120 8.19 6.37 -2.12
CA ASN A 120 7.33 6.77 -1.02
C ASN A 120 6.65 8.07 -1.42
N PHE A 121 5.43 7.96 -1.97
CA PHE A 121 4.63 9.14 -2.31
C PHE A 121 4.20 9.87 -1.03
N ASP A 122 3.86 9.11 0.01
CA ASP A 122 3.67 9.61 1.36
C ASP A 122 4.79 9.06 2.27
N VAL A 123 5.37 9.92 3.11
CA VAL A 123 6.29 9.49 4.16
C VAL A 123 5.54 8.55 5.13
N PRO A 124 6.05 7.35 5.45
CA PRO A 124 5.35 6.43 6.33
C PRO A 124 5.20 6.99 7.75
N PHE A 125 4.10 6.65 8.41
CA PHE A 125 3.86 7.08 9.80
C PHE A 125 4.84 6.46 10.80
N ASN A 126 5.36 5.26 10.50
CA ASN A 126 6.37 4.59 11.31
C ASN A 126 7.67 4.48 10.52
N ALA A 127 8.80 4.77 11.18
CA ALA A 127 10.12 4.65 10.57
C ALA A 127 10.46 3.21 10.14
N GLU A 128 9.93 2.19 10.82
CA GLU A 128 10.15 0.79 10.43
C GLU A 128 9.51 0.47 9.08
N ASP A 129 8.33 1.05 8.80
CA ASP A 129 7.67 0.87 7.52
C ASP A 129 8.50 1.46 6.37
N TYR A 130 9.26 2.54 6.60
CA TYR A 130 10.22 3.05 5.62
C TYR A 130 11.23 1.98 5.21
N VAL A 131 11.86 1.32 6.18
CA VAL A 131 12.85 0.24 5.91
C VAL A 131 12.19 -0.92 5.17
N HIS A 132 10.96 -1.29 5.54
CA HIS A 132 10.21 -2.36 4.86
C HIS A 132 9.82 -2.02 3.41
N ARG A 133 9.54 -0.75 3.13
CA ARG A 133 9.22 -0.25 1.78
C ARG A 133 10.44 -0.25 0.89
N ILE A 134 11.54 0.36 1.32
CA ILE A 134 12.78 0.40 0.52
C ILE A 134 13.43 -0.99 0.40
N GLY A 135 13.18 -1.88 1.36
CA GLY A 135 13.55 -3.30 1.27
C GLY A 135 12.80 -4.09 0.18
N ARG A 136 11.98 -3.45 -0.66
CA ARG A 136 11.40 -4.04 -1.87
C ARG A 136 12.32 -3.94 -3.09
N THR A 137 13.36 -3.13 -3.01
CA THR A 137 14.41 -2.98 -4.03
C THR A 137 15.78 -3.35 -3.46
N GLY A 138 16.78 -3.45 -4.32
CA GLY A 138 18.18 -3.68 -3.97
C GLY A 138 18.46 -5.03 -3.30
N ARG A 139 17.68 -6.07 -3.60
CA ARG A 139 17.90 -7.42 -3.03
C ARG A 139 18.98 -8.17 -3.81
N ALA A 140 19.57 -9.18 -3.16
CA ALA A 140 20.56 -10.08 -3.77
C ALA A 140 21.78 -9.38 -4.42
N GLY A 141 22.14 -8.17 -3.95
CA GLY A 141 23.27 -7.40 -4.46
C GLY A 141 22.94 -6.51 -5.66
N ALA A 142 21.69 -6.48 -6.14
CA ALA A 142 21.25 -5.50 -7.14
C ALA A 142 21.25 -4.09 -6.54
N SER A 143 21.52 -3.09 -7.39
CA SER A 143 21.29 -1.69 -7.05
C SER A 143 19.80 -1.38 -7.08
N GLY A 144 19.32 -0.58 -6.13
CA GLY A 144 17.93 -0.15 -6.06
C GLY A 144 17.81 1.35 -5.88
N LEU A 145 16.73 1.94 -6.39
CA LEU A 145 16.40 3.35 -6.18
C LEU A 145 15.24 3.48 -5.19
N ALA A 146 15.40 4.28 -4.14
CA ALA A 146 14.35 4.64 -3.20
C ALA A 146 14.18 6.16 -3.17
N VAL A 147 13.02 6.64 -3.62
CA VAL A 147 12.69 8.08 -3.65
C VAL A 147 11.58 8.36 -2.67
N THR A 148 11.73 9.39 -1.84
CA THR A 148 10.72 9.81 -0.86
C THR A 148 10.31 11.25 -1.11
N LEU A 149 9.01 11.49 -1.28
CA LEU A 149 8.46 12.83 -1.42
C LEU A 149 8.04 13.34 -0.05
N VAL A 150 8.66 14.43 0.40
CA VAL A 150 8.54 15.00 1.75
C VAL A 150 7.72 16.29 1.67
N ALA A 151 6.50 16.25 2.20
CA ALA A 151 5.71 17.46 2.39
C ALA A 151 6.19 18.25 3.63
N PRO A 152 5.88 19.56 3.73
CA PRO A 152 6.21 20.35 4.91
C PRO A 152 5.71 19.75 6.23
N SER A 153 4.56 19.07 6.21
CA SER A 153 3.97 18.37 7.37
C SER A 153 4.78 17.15 7.84
N ASP A 154 5.63 16.58 6.99
CA ASP A 154 6.27 15.29 7.23
C ASP A 154 7.60 15.42 7.99
N THR A 155 8.00 16.64 8.36
CA THR A 155 9.29 16.94 9.02
C THR A 155 9.54 16.06 10.25
N ARG A 156 8.51 15.80 11.06
CA ARG A 156 8.62 14.91 12.23
C ARG A 156 8.87 13.46 11.83
N LEU A 157 8.15 12.97 10.82
CA LEU A 157 8.27 11.59 10.33
C LEU A 157 9.66 11.34 9.75
N VAL A 158 10.20 12.30 9.00
CA VAL A 158 11.58 12.25 8.49
C VAL A 158 12.60 12.18 9.64
N GLY A 159 12.44 13.01 10.67
CA GLY A 159 13.33 12.96 11.84
C GLY A 159 13.27 11.63 12.60
N ASP A 160 12.13 10.95 12.61
CA ASP A 160 12.02 9.61 13.20
C ASP A 160 12.67 8.54 12.31
N ILE A 161 12.63 8.69 10.98
CA ILE A 161 13.39 7.86 10.04
C ILE A 161 14.90 8.04 10.25
N GLU A 162 15.39 9.27 10.33
CA GLU A 162 16.82 9.58 10.58
C GLU A 162 17.36 8.89 11.83
N LYS A 163 16.59 8.94 12.93
CA LYS A 163 16.94 8.28 14.20
C LYS A 163 17.04 6.76 14.05
N LEU A 164 16.11 6.16 13.32
CA LEU A 164 16.09 4.71 13.11
C LEU A 164 17.28 4.25 12.25
N ILE A 165 17.51 4.93 11.13
CA ILE A 165 18.59 4.56 10.19
C ILE A 165 19.97 5.05 10.65
N LYS A 166 20.02 5.90 11.69
CA LYS A 166 21.24 6.52 12.25
C LYS A 166 22.07 7.26 11.19
N LYS A 167 21.41 7.85 10.19
CA LYS A 167 22.02 8.65 9.12
C LYS A 167 21.25 9.95 8.99
N LYS A 168 21.97 11.05 8.76
CA LYS A 168 21.35 12.31 8.39
C LYS A 168 20.79 12.20 6.98
N ILE A 169 19.55 12.64 6.80
CA ILE A 169 18.87 12.70 5.52
C ILE A 169 19.07 14.10 4.96
N ASP A 170 19.64 14.16 3.75
CA ASP A 170 19.65 15.40 2.97
C ASP A 170 18.35 15.49 2.18
N VAL A 171 17.63 16.60 2.34
CA VAL A 171 16.35 16.82 1.65
C VAL A 171 16.60 17.77 0.50
N GLU A 172 16.60 17.22 -0.70
CA GLU A 172 16.85 17.91 -1.96
C GLU A 172 15.61 18.71 -2.38
N SER A 173 15.83 19.89 -2.96
CA SER A 173 14.78 20.61 -3.69
C SER A 173 14.74 20.13 -5.14
N ILE A 174 13.54 19.87 -5.67
CA ILE A 174 13.35 19.57 -7.08
C ILE A 174 12.61 20.71 -7.77
N GLU A 175 13.12 21.14 -8.92
CA GLU A 175 12.44 22.10 -9.79
C GLU A 175 11.50 21.33 -10.72
N LEU A 176 10.22 21.70 -10.68
CA LEU A 176 9.22 21.10 -11.55
C LEU A 176 9.28 21.74 -12.93
N ASP A 177 9.34 20.89 -13.95
CA ASP A 177 9.13 21.34 -15.32
C ASP A 177 7.74 21.99 -15.40
N SER A 178 7.73 23.27 -15.76
CA SER A 178 6.57 24.15 -15.69
C SER A 178 5.53 23.88 -16.80
N GLU A 179 5.25 22.62 -17.11
CA GLU A 179 4.09 22.19 -17.87
C GLU A 179 2.87 22.09 -16.93
N ARG A 180 2.45 23.23 -16.37
CA ARG A 180 1.14 23.35 -15.72
C ARG A 180 0.10 23.66 -16.80
N PRO A 181 -0.73 22.70 -17.26
CA PRO A 181 -2.07 23.09 -17.68
C PRO A 181 -2.74 23.58 -16.39
N ARG A 182 -2.98 24.90 -16.29
CA ARG A 182 -3.82 25.49 -15.24
C ARG A 182 -5.26 25.00 -15.41
N GLY A 183 -5.49 23.73 -15.10
CA GLY A 183 -6.77 23.05 -15.19
C GLY A 183 -7.40 23.04 -13.81
N ARG A 184 -8.11 24.12 -13.51
CA ARG A 184 -9.15 24.28 -12.49
C ARG A 184 -9.65 22.93 -11.96
N TYR A 185 -9.15 22.51 -10.79
CA TYR A 185 -9.88 21.56 -9.96
C TYR A 185 -11.18 22.27 -9.59
N ASN A 186 -12.27 21.92 -10.29
CA ASN A 186 -13.62 22.30 -9.91
C ASN A 186 -13.96 21.56 -8.61
N ASP A 187 -13.45 22.05 -7.50
CA ASP A 187 -14.17 22.00 -6.23
C ASP A 187 -15.00 23.29 -6.18
N SER A 188 -16.13 23.29 -6.88
CA SER A 188 -17.12 24.36 -6.73
C SER A 188 -18.04 23.96 -5.58
N PRO A 189 -18.04 24.68 -4.43
CA PRO A 189 -19.16 24.63 -3.52
C PRO A 189 -20.41 25.06 -4.28
N ARG A 190 -21.46 24.24 -4.24
CA ARG A 190 -22.78 24.58 -4.79
C ARG A 190 -23.30 25.84 -4.11
N GLY A 191 -23.04 27.00 -4.70
CA GLY A 191 -23.52 28.30 -4.26
C GLY A 191 -24.26 28.99 -5.39
N ARG A 192 -25.57 29.19 -5.17
CA ARG A 192 -26.50 30.15 -5.80
C ARG A 192 -26.44 30.31 -7.31
N ARG A 193 -27.46 29.74 -7.97
CA ARG A 193 -27.84 30.08 -9.34
C ARG A 193 -29.16 30.82 -9.26
N ASP A 194 -29.07 32.14 -9.12
CA ASP A 194 -30.17 33.05 -9.42
C ASP A 194 -30.05 33.48 -10.89
N GLU A 195 -31.22 33.57 -11.54
CA GLU A 195 -31.54 34.32 -12.75
C GLU A 195 -31.18 33.72 -14.14
N ASP A 196 -32.18 33.06 -14.76
CA ASP A 196 -32.41 33.06 -16.22
C ASP A 196 -33.88 33.46 -16.45
N PRO A 197 -34.20 34.50 -17.26
CA PRO A 197 -35.51 35.16 -17.28
C PRO A 197 -36.39 34.60 -18.39
N ARG A 198 -37.32 33.70 -18.05
CA ARG A 198 -38.44 33.31 -18.92
C ARG A 198 -39.70 33.06 -18.11
N ASP A 199 -40.21 34.15 -17.54
CA ASP A 199 -41.55 34.24 -16.96
C ASP A 199 -42.54 34.70 -18.04
N VAL A 200 -43.16 33.75 -18.76
CA VAL A 200 -44.50 33.94 -19.33
C VAL A 200 -45.17 32.56 -19.48
N LEU A 201 -46.00 32.19 -18.52
CA LEU A 201 -47.32 31.55 -18.72
C LEU A 201 -47.94 31.20 -17.37
N ASP A 202 -48.80 32.11 -16.95
CA ASP A 202 -49.78 32.00 -15.89
C ASP A 202 -50.74 30.82 -16.13
N THR A 203 -50.68 29.80 -15.28
CA THR A 203 -51.79 28.85 -15.06
C THR A 203 -51.83 28.45 -13.58
N PRO A 204 -52.94 28.67 -12.84
CA PRO A 204 -53.05 28.24 -11.45
C PRO A 204 -53.24 26.72 -11.39
N ARG A 205 -52.25 26.00 -10.85
CA ARG A 205 -52.35 24.56 -10.56
C ARG A 205 -52.46 24.33 -9.05
N GLU A 206 -53.53 23.66 -8.65
CA GLU A 206 -53.89 23.41 -7.25
C GLU A 206 -52.80 22.71 -6.41
N PRO A 207 -52.78 22.91 -5.07
CA PRO A 207 -51.76 22.35 -4.21
C PRO A 207 -51.98 20.85 -4.01
N ARG A 208 -51.11 20.02 -4.59
CA ARG A 208 -51.07 18.59 -4.26
C ARG A 208 -50.39 18.36 -2.90
N GLU A 209 -51.12 17.71 -2.01
CA GLU A 209 -50.70 17.31 -0.67
C GLU A 209 -49.38 16.53 -0.66
N ARG A 210 -48.53 16.88 0.31
CA ARG A 210 -47.27 16.21 0.62
C ARG A 210 -47.54 14.76 1.05
N ARG A 211 -47.28 13.80 0.16
CA ARG A 211 -47.28 12.38 0.50
C ARG A 211 -46.04 12.08 1.34
N GLY A 212 -46.26 11.83 2.63
CA GLY A 212 -45.21 11.53 3.61
C GLY A 212 -44.34 10.32 3.23
N PHE A 213 -43.06 10.42 3.54
CA PHE A 213 -42.08 9.33 3.43
C PHE A 213 -42.47 8.20 4.40
N ARG A 214 -42.90 7.05 3.86
CA ARG A 214 -43.03 5.81 4.63
C ARG A 214 -41.71 5.03 4.53
N PRO A 215 -40.98 4.80 5.64
CA PRO A 215 -39.83 3.90 5.60
C PRO A 215 -40.29 2.45 5.34
N ALA A 216 -39.51 1.71 4.56
CA ALA A 216 -39.75 0.30 4.30
C ALA A 216 -39.58 -0.54 5.58
N PRO A 217 -40.37 -1.61 5.78
CA PRO A 217 -40.24 -2.47 6.96
C PRO A 217 -38.92 -3.27 6.90
N VAL A 218 -38.15 -3.21 7.99
CA VAL A 218 -36.95 -4.04 8.17
C VAL A 218 -37.36 -5.51 8.36
N PRO A 219 -36.72 -6.47 7.65
CA PRO A 219 -36.96 -7.90 7.88
C PRO A 219 -36.53 -8.26 9.30
N ARG A 220 -37.49 -8.67 10.14
CA ARG A 220 -37.19 -9.23 11.46
C ARG A 220 -36.91 -10.72 11.28
N ASP A 221 -35.65 -11.09 11.37
CA ASP A 221 -35.25 -12.48 11.34
C ASP A 221 -35.54 -13.11 12.73
N PRO A 222 -36.40 -14.14 12.82
CA PRO A 222 -36.75 -14.81 14.07
C PRO A 222 -35.57 -15.48 14.78
N PHE A 223 -34.38 -15.50 14.16
CA PHE A 223 -33.13 -15.88 14.81
C PHE A 223 -32.65 -14.88 15.88
N PHE A 224 -32.88 -13.58 15.68
CA PHE A 224 -32.32 -12.52 16.56
C PHE A 224 -33.23 -12.14 17.74
N ASP A 225 -34.51 -12.52 17.70
CA ASP A 225 -35.49 -12.19 18.75
C ASP A 225 -35.62 -13.30 19.82
N LYS A 226 -34.83 -14.39 19.72
CA LYS A 226 -34.87 -15.49 20.69
C LYS A 226 -33.72 -15.39 21.70
N PRO A 227 -33.97 -15.63 23.00
CA PRO A 227 -32.88 -15.80 23.96
C PRO A 227 -31.98 -16.96 23.55
N TYR A 228 -30.68 -16.77 23.68
CA TYR A 228 -29.68 -17.77 23.30
C TYR A 228 -29.88 -19.07 24.08
N GLU A 229 -30.19 -20.15 23.36
CA GLU A 229 -30.22 -21.51 23.89
C GLU A 229 -28.91 -22.20 23.53
N ALA A 230 -28.11 -22.55 24.53
CA ALA A 230 -26.90 -23.34 24.33
C ALA A 230 -27.31 -24.75 23.87
N SER A 231 -26.92 -25.15 22.66
CA SER A 231 -27.12 -26.53 22.22
C SER A 231 -26.32 -27.47 23.12
N SER A 232 -27.00 -28.25 23.96
CA SER A 232 -26.41 -29.36 24.69
C SER A 232 -26.10 -30.49 23.70
N ALA A 233 -25.01 -30.35 22.97
CA ALA A 233 -24.48 -31.40 22.10
C ALA A 233 -22.99 -31.54 22.38
N GLU A 234 -22.65 -32.60 23.10
CA GLU A 234 -21.31 -33.11 23.38
C GLU A 234 -20.68 -33.73 22.10
N ALA A 235 -20.94 -33.13 20.95
CA ALA A 235 -20.47 -33.59 19.65
C ALA A 235 -19.33 -32.67 19.18
N PRO A 236 -18.11 -33.20 18.98
CA PRO A 236 -17.01 -32.40 18.45
C PRO A 236 -17.36 -31.88 17.04
N PRO A 237 -16.91 -30.67 16.70
CA PRO A 237 -17.21 -30.06 15.42
C PRO A 237 -16.61 -30.86 14.25
N VAL A 238 -17.31 -30.88 13.11
CA VAL A 238 -17.05 -31.74 11.94
C VAL A 238 -15.63 -31.61 11.36
N TRP A 239 -14.95 -30.48 11.59
CA TRP A 239 -13.57 -30.27 11.14
C TRP A 239 -12.52 -30.95 12.03
N GLU A 240 -12.90 -31.42 13.21
CA GLU A 240 -12.02 -32.10 14.17
C GLU A 240 -11.99 -33.62 13.93
N SER A 241 -13.07 -34.19 13.38
CA SER A 241 -13.17 -35.61 12.98
C SER A 241 -12.49 -35.96 11.65
N GLN A 242 -11.91 -34.98 10.94
CA GLN A 242 -11.20 -35.18 9.68
C GLN A 242 -9.70 -34.83 9.72
N ARG A 243 -9.03 -34.96 10.87
CA ARG A 243 -7.56 -34.92 10.90
C ARG A 243 -6.97 -36.24 10.37
N PRO A 244 -6.20 -36.24 9.27
CA PRO A 244 -5.43 -37.41 8.89
C PRO A 244 -4.38 -37.72 9.95
N ALA A 245 -4.20 -38.99 10.29
CA ALA A 245 -3.18 -39.43 11.23
C ALA A 245 -1.78 -38.91 10.81
N PRO A 246 -0.91 -38.51 11.76
CA PRO A 246 0.43 -38.04 11.43
C PRO A 246 1.24 -39.18 10.80
N ARG A 247 1.66 -38.99 9.55
CA ARG A 247 2.59 -39.91 8.88
C ARG A 247 3.95 -39.84 9.57
N GLN A 248 4.32 -40.91 10.29
CA GLN A 248 5.68 -41.10 10.75
C GLN A 248 6.56 -41.49 9.56
N GLY A 249 7.32 -40.53 9.03
CA GLY A 249 8.32 -40.81 8.02
C GLY A 249 8.69 -39.60 7.18
N VAL A 250 9.94 -39.18 7.29
CA VAL A 250 10.55 -38.24 6.34
C VAL A 250 10.71 -38.99 5.01
N SER A 251 10.13 -38.46 3.93
CA SER A 251 10.20 -39.08 2.59
C SER A 251 11.65 -39.36 2.16
N ALA A 252 11.89 -40.51 1.53
CA ALA A 252 13.22 -40.99 1.11
C ALA A 252 14.01 -40.04 0.17
N ASN A 253 13.38 -39.00 -0.37
CA ASN A 253 14.01 -38.00 -1.25
C ASN A 253 14.62 -36.79 -0.51
N ILE A 254 14.55 -36.71 0.82
CA ILE A 254 15.13 -35.59 1.58
C ILE A 254 16.59 -35.93 1.91
N LYS A 255 17.53 -35.34 1.15
CA LYS A 255 18.95 -35.36 1.51
C LYS A 255 19.13 -34.69 2.87
N THR A 256 19.65 -35.44 3.84
CA THR A 256 19.97 -34.93 5.18
C THR A 256 21.07 -33.88 5.05
N LYS A 257 20.71 -32.60 5.22
CA LYS A 257 21.69 -31.52 5.26
C LYS A 257 22.59 -31.74 6.47
N ARG A 258 23.92 -31.63 6.27
CA ARG A 258 24.92 -31.71 7.33
C ARG A 258 24.59 -30.67 8.41
N LYS A 259 24.38 -31.12 9.65
CA LYS A 259 24.18 -30.24 10.79
C LYS A 259 25.52 -29.57 11.10
N VAL A 260 25.59 -28.25 10.93
CA VAL A 260 26.74 -27.44 11.32
C VAL A 260 26.33 -26.60 12.52
N ALA A 261 27.20 -26.56 13.52
CA ALA A 261 27.04 -25.68 14.67
C ALA A 261 27.18 -24.21 14.21
N ALA A 262 26.12 -23.41 14.37
CA ALA A 262 26.11 -21.99 14.04
C ALA A 262 25.86 -21.17 15.31
N LEU A 263 26.64 -20.11 15.51
CA LEU A 263 26.46 -19.16 16.59
C LEU A 263 25.80 -17.90 16.04
N PHE A 264 24.58 -17.60 16.49
CA PHE A 264 23.86 -16.37 16.15
C PHE A 264 24.22 -15.28 17.17
N LYS A 265 24.74 -14.15 16.69
CA LYS A 265 24.94 -12.96 17.50
C LYS A 265 23.93 -11.89 17.08
N PRO A 266 23.27 -11.18 18.02
CA PRO A 266 22.57 -9.94 17.70
C PRO A 266 23.61 -8.87 17.33
N GLY A 267 23.46 -8.24 16.16
CA GLY A 267 24.40 -7.20 15.71
C GLY A 267 24.34 -5.95 16.60
N GLU A 268 25.51 -5.45 16.99
CA GLU A 268 25.72 -4.21 17.76
C GLU A 268 25.33 -2.94 16.99
#